data_AF-A0A5A9YR41-F1
#
_entry.id   AF-A0A5A9YR41-F1
#
_cell.length_a   1.000
_cell.length_b   1.000
_cell.length_c   1.000
_cell.angle_alpha   90.00
_cell.angle_beta   90.00
_cell.angle_gamma   90.00
#
_symmetry.space_group_name_H-M   'P 1'
#
loop_
_entity.id
_entity.type
_entity.pdbx_description
1 polymer ?
#
loop_
_entity_poly.entity_id
_entity_poly.type
_entity_poly.pdbx_seq_one_letter_code
_entity_poly.pdbx_strand_id
1 'polypeptide(L)'
;RLPSLPASAGKQHWGNLPGAALSLAVAEAASSAKRFTLLLTADSQNAERLEQELRFFAPDLPVLHFPDWETLPYDVFSPHQDIISQRIAALYQLPQLKHGVLVVPISTALHRLAPTR
;
A
#
# COMPACT_ATOMS: atom_id res chain seq x y z
N ARG A 1 -12.41 -19.74 2.13
CA ARG A 1 -11.85 -19.21 3.40
C ARG A 1 -10.37 -18.99 3.20
N LEU A 2 -9.88 -17.80 3.51
CA LEU A 2 -8.45 -17.51 3.47
C LEU A 2 -7.71 -18.28 4.57
N PRO A 3 -6.44 -18.67 4.34
CA PRO A 3 -5.62 -19.26 5.38
C PRO A 3 -5.39 -18.24 6.51
N SER A 4 -5.31 -18.73 7.75
CA SER A 4 -5.03 -17.86 8.89
C SER A 4 -3.65 -17.22 8.77
N LEU A 5 -3.58 -15.92 9.06
CA LEU A 5 -2.31 -15.20 9.13
C LEU A 5 -1.45 -15.78 10.27
N PRO A 6 -0.15 -15.98 10.05
CA PRO A 6 0.72 -16.55 11.06
C PRO A 6 0.92 -15.55 12.20
N ALA A 7 0.98 -16.07 13.43
CA ALA A 7 1.24 -15.27 14.63
C ALA A 7 2.70 -14.78 14.70
N SER A 8 3.63 -15.50 14.08
CA SER A 8 5.06 -15.18 14.01
C SER A 8 5.50 -14.90 12.57
N ALA A 9 6.75 -14.43 12.41
CA ALA A 9 7.35 -14.20 11.10
C ALA A 9 7.33 -15.49 10.25
N GLY A 10 6.85 -15.38 9.01
CA GLY A 10 6.74 -16.52 8.10
C GLY A 10 6.35 -16.07 6.70
N LYS A 11 6.63 -16.94 5.71
CA LYS A 11 6.23 -16.73 4.32
C LYS A 11 4.99 -17.57 4.02
N GLN A 12 3.98 -16.96 3.43
CA GLN A 12 2.82 -17.65 2.87
C GLN A 12 2.68 -17.29 1.40
N HIS A 13 2.23 -18.24 0.59
CA HIS A 13 1.88 -18.00 -0.82
C HIS A 13 0.39 -18.28 -0.98
N TRP A 14 -0.33 -17.30 -1.49
CA TRP A 14 -1.76 -17.41 -1.76
C TRP A 14 -1.93 -17.43 -3.28
N GLY A 15 -2.61 -18.45 -3.79
CA GLY A 15 -2.82 -18.66 -5.23
C GLY A 15 -4.30 -18.84 -5.55
N ASN A 16 -4.60 -18.97 -6.85
CA ASN A 16 -5.97 -19.11 -7.36
C ASN A 16 -6.88 -17.92 -6.98
N LEU A 17 -6.40 -16.70 -7.27
CA LEU A 17 -7.07 -15.43 -6.97
C LEU A 17 -7.42 -14.69 -8.29
N PRO A 18 -8.45 -15.14 -9.03
CA PRO A 18 -8.83 -14.50 -10.29
C PRO A 18 -9.52 -13.15 -10.07
N GLY A 19 -9.32 -12.21 -11.01
CA GLY A 19 -9.97 -10.90 -10.97
C GLY A 19 -9.70 -10.14 -9.66
N ALA A 20 -10.76 -9.61 -9.04
CA ALA A 20 -10.68 -8.86 -7.79
C ALA A 20 -10.50 -9.73 -6.52
N ALA A 21 -10.37 -11.06 -6.66
CA ALA A 21 -10.19 -11.96 -5.52
C ALA A 21 -8.91 -11.67 -4.73
N LEU A 22 -7.86 -11.17 -5.38
CA LEU A 22 -6.64 -10.72 -4.71
C LEU A 22 -6.94 -9.60 -3.70
N SER A 23 -7.69 -8.60 -4.14
CA SER A 23 -7.97 -7.39 -3.37
C SER A 23 -8.93 -7.67 -2.22
N LEU A 24 -9.94 -8.51 -2.47
CA LEU A 24 -10.80 -9.04 -1.41
C LEU A 24 -9.98 -9.83 -0.38
N ALA A 25 -9.06 -10.68 -0.84
CA ALA A 25 -8.21 -11.46 0.04
C ALA A 25 -7.34 -10.58 0.93
N VAL A 26 -6.75 -9.52 0.38
CA VAL A 26 -5.96 -8.55 1.14
C VAL A 26 -6.85 -7.76 2.10
N ALA A 27 -8.05 -7.35 1.69
CA ALA A 27 -9.00 -6.62 2.54
C ALA A 27 -9.42 -7.43 3.78
N GLU A 28 -9.80 -8.69 3.58
CA GLU A 28 -10.16 -9.61 4.67
C GLU A 28 -8.97 -9.88 5.59
N ALA A 29 -7.79 -10.14 5.00
CA ALA A 29 -6.57 -10.40 5.75
C ALA A 29 -6.18 -9.20 6.63
N ALA A 30 -6.12 -8.00 6.05
CA ALA A 30 -5.74 -6.78 6.75
C ALA A 30 -6.75 -6.43 7.85
N SER A 31 -8.05 -6.52 7.56
CA SER A 31 -9.13 -6.30 8.54
C SER A 31 -9.05 -7.27 9.71
N SER A 32 -8.83 -8.57 9.44
CA SER A 32 -8.71 -9.59 10.48
C SER A 32 -7.43 -9.44 11.31
N ALA A 33 -6.33 -8.97 10.71
CA ALA A 33 -5.04 -8.88 11.37
C ALA A 33 -4.99 -7.80 12.46
N LYS A 34 -5.84 -6.76 12.37
CA LYS A 34 -5.90 -5.63 13.30
C LYS A 34 -4.54 -4.97 13.58
N ARG A 35 -3.67 -4.97 12.58
CA ARG A 35 -2.31 -4.39 12.61
C ARG A 35 -2.02 -3.61 11.33
N PHE A 36 -0.91 -2.86 11.32
CA PHE A 36 -0.40 -2.21 10.13
C PHE A 36 0.04 -3.24 9.09
N THR A 37 -0.35 -3.01 7.83
CA THR A 37 0.00 -3.84 6.67
C THR A 37 0.63 -2.97 5.59
N LEU A 38 1.82 -3.34 5.14
CA LEU A 38 2.44 -2.77 3.94
C LEU A 38 2.07 -3.64 2.74
N LEU A 39 1.33 -3.08 1.79
CA LEU A 39 0.99 -3.74 0.53
C LEU A 39 1.92 -3.24 -0.57
N LEU A 40 2.87 -4.08 -0.97
CA LEU A 40 3.77 -3.81 -2.09
C LEU A 40 3.14 -4.27 -3.40
N THR A 41 3.07 -3.38 -4.38
CA THR A 41 2.54 -3.67 -5.72
C THR A 41 3.64 -3.67 -6.77
N ALA A 42 3.39 -4.30 -7.92
CA ALA A 42 4.36 -4.37 -9.01
C ALA A 42 4.62 -2.99 -9.64
N ASP A 43 3.58 -2.16 -9.71
CA ASP A 43 3.59 -0.85 -10.37
C ASP A 43 2.51 0.08 -9.77
N SER A 44 2.52 1.35 -10.20
CA SER A 44 1.59 2.39 -9.77
C SER A 44 0.15 2.12 -10.18
N GLN A 45 -0.08 1.57 -11.37
CA GLN A 45 -1.42 1.23 -11.85
C GLN A 45 -2.09 0.17 -10.96
N ASN A 46 -1.33 -0.85 -10.55
CA ASN A 46 -1.80 -1.84 -9.60
C ASN A 46 -2.02 -1.24 -8.20
N ALA A 47 -1.20 -0.27 -7.77
CA ALA A 47 -1.38 0.42 -6.50
C ALA A 47 -2.71 1.20 -6.45
N GLU A 48 -3.01 1.99 -7.46
CA GLU A 48 -4.26 2.75 -7.57
C GLU A 48 -5.47 1.82 -7.62
N ARG A 49 -5.42 0.77 -8.45
CA ARG A 49 -6.50 -0.22 -8.55
C ARG A 49 -6.74 -0.90 -7.21
N LEU A 50 -5.68 -1.36 -6.54
CA LEU A 50 -5.79 -2.03 -5.24
C LEU A 50 -6.31 -1.08 -4.15
N GLU A 51 -5.88 0.18 -4.13
CA GLU A 51 -6.41 1.17 -3.21
C GLU A 51 -7.93 1.33 -3.34
N GLN A 52 -8.42 1.49 -4.58
CA GLN A 52 -9.85 1.64 -4.86
C GLN A 52 -10.64 0.39 -4.47
N GLU A 53 -10.15 -0.79 -4.85
CA GLU A 53 -10.79 -2.06 -4.54
C GLU A 53 -10.78 -2.36 -3.03
N LEU A 54 -9.70 -2.03 -2.31
CA LEU A 54 -9.64 -2.17 -0.86
C LEU A 54 -10.66 -1.29 -0.15
N ARG A 55 -10.80 -0.02 -0.57
CA ARG A 55 -11.83 0.88 -0.02
C ARG A 55 -13.25 0.38 -0.29
N PHE A 56 -13.46 -0.29 -1.42
CA PHE A 56 -14.74 -0.91 -1.74
C PHE A 56 -15.03 -2.14 -0.87
N PHE A 57 -14.08 -3.07 -0.71
CA PHE A 57 -14.30 -4.31 0.03
C PHE A 57 -14.24 -4.14 1.56
N ALA A 58 -13.51 -3.16 2.06
CA ALA A 58 -13.36 -2.88 3.49
C ALA A 58 -13.44 -1.36 3.77
N PRO A 59 -14.65 -0.77 3.76
CA PRO A 59 -14.84 0.68 3.91
C PRO A 59 -14.36 1.22 5.27
N ASP A 60 -14.34 0.38 6.30
CA ASP A 60 -13.87 0.75 7.65
C ASP A 60 -12.35 0.57 7.84
N LEU A 61 -11.66 -0.05 6.87
CA LEU A 61 -10.22 -0.26 6.93
C LEU A 61 -9.50 1.01 6.47
N PRO A 62 -8.64 1.63 7.30
CA PRO A 62 -7.87 2.77 6.84
C PRO A 62 -6.90 2.37 5.72
N VAL A 63 -7.03 3.01 4.55
CA VAL A 63 -6.16 2.78 3.39
C VAL A 63 -5.42 4.07 3.04
N LEU A 64 -4.10 4.05 3.20
CA LEU A 64 -3.19 5.09 2.74
C LEU A 64 -2.51 4.66 1.45
N HIS A 65 -2.31 5.61 0.53
CA HIS A 65 -1.55 5.43 -0.69
C HIS A 65 -0.28 6.27 -0.63
N PHE A 66 0.86 5.68 -0.99
CA PHE A 66 2.12 6.42 -1.14
C PHE A 66 2.51 6.44 -2.62
N PRO A 67 2.20 7.54 -3.34
CA PRO A 67 2.32 7.56 -4.79
C PRO A 67 3.78 7.60 -5.22
N ASP A 68 4.04 7.07 -6.41
CA ASP A 68 5.31 7.25 -7.10
C ASP A 68 5.53 8.72 -7.48
N TRP A 69 6.77 9.09 -7.82
CA TRP A 69 7.08 10.45 -8.27
C TRP A 69 6.50 10.79 -9.65
N GLU A 70 6.09 9.78 -10.42
CA GLU A 70 5.67 9.90 -11.82
C GLU A 70 6.73 10.52 -12.75
N THR A 71 8.00 10.46 -12.32
CA THR A 71 9.15 10.88 -13.11
C THR A 71 10.14 9.72 -13.20
N LEU A 72 10.95 9.71 -14.25
CA LEU A 72 11.99 8.70 -14.41
C LEU A 72 13.15 8.96 -13.43
N PRO A 73 13.94 7.93 -13.07
CA PRO A 73 15.21 8.13 -12.39
C PRO A 73 16.10 9.07 -13.23
N TYR A 74 16.59 10.15 -12.60
CA TYR A 74 17.40 11.19 -13.23
C TYR A 74 16.67 12.02 -14.31
N ASP A 75 15.35 12.16 -14.21
CA ASP A 75 14.57 13.07 -15.05
C ASP A 75 14.94 14.55 -14.76
N VAL A 76 14.77 15.39 -15.78
CA VAL A 76 14.99 16.85 -15.69
C VAL A 76 13.78 17.58 -15.12
N PHE A 77 12.62 16.92 -15.08
CA PHE A 77 11.41 17.47 -14.52
C PHE A 77 11.30 17.15 -13.03
N SER A 78 10.90 18.17 -12.27
CA SER A 78 10.46 17.97 -10.88
C SER A 78 9.10 17.27 -10.86
N PRO A 79 8.83 16.41 -9.86
CA PRO A 79 7.51 15.82 -9.67
C PRO A 79 6.43 16.89 -9.50
N HIS A 80 5.19 16.55 -9.86
CA HIS A 80 4.06 17.45 -9.71
C HIS A 80 3.83 17.84 -8.24
N GLN A 81 3.42 19.08 -7.99
CA GLN A 81 3.23 19.60 -6.63
C GLN A 81 2.18 18.81 -5.83
N ASP A 82 1.15 18.32 -6.51
CA ASP A 82 0.11 17.49 -5.88
C ASP A 82 0.66 16.16 -5.39
N ILE A 83 1.56 15.52 -6.16
CA ILE A 83 2.23 14.27 -5.77
C ILE A 83 3.11 14.51 -4.54
N ILE A 84 3.87 15.61 -4.54
CA ILE A 84 4.70 16.02 -3.40
C ILE A 84 3.83 16.18 -2.15
N SER A 85 2.70 16.90 -2.28
CA SER A 85 1.75 17.13 -1.19
C SER A 85 1.17 15.82 -0.65
N GLN A 86 0.73 14.93 -1.53
CA GLN A 86 0.19 13.61 -1.16
C GLN A 86 1.23 12.76 -0.43
N ARG A 87 2.48 12.74 -0.90
CA ARG A 87 3.58 12.00 -0.27
C ARG A 87 3.88 12.53 1.13
N ILE A 88 3.94 13.85 1.31
CA ILE A 88 4.15 14.46 2.62
C ILE A 88 2.98 14.12 3.56
N ALA A 89 1.73 14.21 3.08
CA ALA A 89 0.55 13.87 3.86
C ALA A 89 0.56 12.39 4.30
N ALA A 90 0.87 11.47 3.38
CA ALA A 90 0.98 10.05 3.68
C ALA A 90 2.08 9.76 4.71
N LEU A 91 3.27 10.35 4.55
CA LEU A 91 4.39 10.18 5.50
C LEU A 91 4.09 10.78 6.88
N TYR A 92 3.32 11.86 6.94
CA TYR A 92 2.89 12.46 8.20
C TYR A 92 1.86 11.59 8.94
N GLN A 93 0.93 10.98 8.21
CA GLN A 93 -0.10 10.10 8.77
C GLN A 93 0.45 8.72 9.15
N LEU A 94 1.46 8.23 8.44
CA LEU A 94 1.99 6.86 8.58
C LEU A 94 2.37 6.47 10.03
N PRO A 95 3.07 7.30 10.84
CA PRO A 95 3.40 6.94 12.23
C PRO A 95 2.18 6.72 13.15
N GLN A 96 1.04 7.31 12.78
CA GLN A 96 -0.22 7.27 13.52
C GLN A 96 -1.05 6.03 13.15
N LEU A 97 -0.76 5.41 11.99
CA LEU A 97 -1.48 4.27 11.45
C LEU A 97 -1.09 2.96 12.16
N LYS A 98 -1.76 2.64 13.27
CA LYS A 98 -1.55 1.38 14.02
C LYS A 98 -2.24 0.17 13.38
N HIS A 99 -3.34 0.42 12.68
CA HIS A 99 -4.11 -0.56 11.93
C HIS A 99 -4.55 0.06 10.61
N GLY A 100 -4.36 -0.68 9.52
CA GLY A 100 -4.67 -0.21 8.17
C GLY A 100 -3.69 -0.76 7.16
N VAL A 101 -3.84 -0.32 5.91
CA VAL A 101 -3.00 -0.71 4.78
C VAL A 101 -2.32 0.52 4.21
N LEU A 102 -1.00 0.46 4.02
CA LEU A 102 -0.27 1.37 3.16
C LEU A 102 0.01 0.68 1.83
N VAL A 103 -0.53 1.21 0.75
CA VAL A 103 -0.32 0.71 -0.62
C VAL A 103 0.84 1.47 -1.25
N VAL A 104 1.85 0.74 -1.72
CA VAL A 104 3.08 1.32 -2.29
C VAL A 104 3.59 0.48 -3.47
N PRO A 105 3.89 1.09 -4.62
CA PRO A 105 4.64 0.42 -5.69
C PRO A 105 6.04 0.02 -5.25
N ILE A 106 6.56 -1.10 -5.74
CA ILE A 106 7.90 -1.57 -5.39
C ILE A 106 8.99 -0.56 -5.78
N SER A 107 8.86 0.12 -6.91
CA SER A 107 9.76 1.21 -7.33
C SER A 107 9.82 2.29 -6.25
N THR A 108 8.66 2.79 -5.83
CA THR A 108 8.51 3.81 -4.79
C THR A 108 9.08 3.38 -3.45
N ALA A 109 8.84 2.13 -3.04
CA ALA A 109 9.29 1.59 -1.76
C ALA A 109 10.83 1.48 -1.64
N LEU A 110 11.53 1.39 -2.78
CA LEU A 110 12.99 1.32 -2.83
C LEU A 110 13.66 2.70 -2.75
N HIS A 111 12.90 3.78 -2.96
CA HIS A 111 13.45 5.13 -2.83
C HIS A 111 13.78 5.46 -1.37
N ARG A 112 14.95 6.07 -1.15
CA ARG A 112 15.31 6.64 0.15
C ARG A 112 14.37 7.81 0.47
N LEU A 113 13.94 7.86 1.73
CA LEU A 113 13.10 8.92 2.26
C LEU A 113 13.93 9.87 3.11
N ALA A 114 13.44 11.10 3.26
CA ALA A 114 13.98 12.04 4.23
C ALA A 114 13.88 11.45 5.65
N PRO A 115 14.88 11.69 6.52
CA PRO A 115 14.82 11.21 7.89
C PRO A 115 13.70 11.92 8.66
N THR A 116 13.20 11.27 9.70
CA THR A 116 12.18 11.84 10.58
C THR A 116 12.76 12.84 11.59
N ARG A 117 14.09 12.89 11.72
CA ARG A 117 14.87 13.77 12.60
C ARG A 117 16.23 14.07 12.00
#